data_AF-A0A7V4L7Y7-F1
#
_entry.id   AF-A0A7V4L7Y7-F1
#
_cell.length_a   1.000
_cell.length_b   1.000
_cell.length_c   1.000
_cell.angle_alpha   90.00
_cell.angle_beta   90.00
_cell.angle_gamma   90.00
#
_symmetry.space_group_name_H-M   'P 1'
#
loop_
_entity.id
_entity.type
_entity.pdbx_description
1 polymer ?
#
loop_
_entity_poly.entity_id
_entity_poly.type
_entity_poly.pdbx_seq_one_letter_code
_entity_poly.pdbx_strand_id
1 'polypeptide(L)'
;MLMPTAATAQEGRYDLAQRLRDLEEAWDQTEDASARARAVPLLDRAVRAFFALDVAQVAEYLDRARHALRSSDPPAASVRWSDSLGFRLRCRFVEVGAQQLDIQVQPLYQTDSERPQQASVRITLGGRP
;
A
#
# COMPACT_ATOMS: atom_id res chain seq x y z
N MET A 1 31.51 -14.92 20.25
CA MET A 1 31.16 -15.36 18.88
C MET A 1 29.85 -14.67 18.52
N LEU A 2 29.87 -13.63 17.69
CA LEU A 2 28.65 -12.95 17.23
C LEU A 2 28.07 -13.77 16.07
N MET A 3 26.96 -14.47 16.30
CA MET A 3 26.22 -15.13 15.23
C MET A 3 25.58 -14.06 14.32
N PRO A 4 25.64 -14.19 12.99
CA PRO A 4 24.91 -13.29 12.12
C PRO A 4 23.42 -13.40 12.44
N THR A 5 22.81 -12.29 12.85
CA THR A 5 21.37 -12.22 13.06
C THR A 5 20.71 -12.40 11.70
N ALA A 6 19.78 -13.33 11.59
CA ALA A 6 19.03 -13.52 10.35
C ALA A 6 18.39 -12.18 9.96
N ALA A 7 18.71 -11.68 8.76
CA ALA A 7 18.07 -10.49 8.21
C ALA A 7 16.59 -10.82 7.94
N THR A 8 15.72 -10.44 8.87
CA THR A 8 14.28 -10.56 8.68
C THR A 8 13.85 -9.57 7.59
N ALA A 9 13.03 -10.03 6.64
CA ALA A 9 12.45 -9.12 5.66
C ALA A 9 11.59 -8.10 6.41
N GLN A 10 11.84 -6.81 6.17
CA GLN A 10 10.97 -5.74 6.65
C GLN A 10 9.76 -5.61 5.72
N GLU A 11 8.99 -6.71 5.56
CA GLU A 11 7.93 -6.84 4.56
C GLU A 11 6.89 -5.72 4.68
N GLY A 12 6.50 -5.40 5.92
CA GLY A 12 5.61 -4.27 6.18
C GLY A 12 6.19 -2.94 5.70
N ARG A 13 7.51 -2.71 5.83
CA ARG A 13 8.15 -1.48 5.34
C ARG A 13 8.22 -1.42 3.82
N TYR A 14 8.33 -2.55 3.13
CA TYR A 14 8.27 -2.58 1.68
C TYR A 14 6.88 -2.12 1.19
N ASP A 15 5.81 -2.66 1.77
CA ASP A 15 4.44 -2.28 1.42
C ASP A 15 4.19 -0.78 1.68
N LEU A 16 4.67 -0.26 2.82
CA LEU A 16 4.61 1.17 3.13
C LEU A 16 5.39 2.03 2.14
N ALA A 17 6.59 1.61 1.76
CA ALA A 17 7.41 2.37 0.82
C ALA A 17 6.75 2.47 -0.56
N GLN A 18 6.08 1.41 -1.03
CA GLN A 18 5.36 1.46 -2.30
C GLN A 18 4.17 2.42 -2.25
N ARG A 19 3.42 2.41 -1.15
CA ARG A 19 2.29 3.34 -0.95
C ARG A 19 2.73 4.79 -0.83
N LEU A 20 3.85 5.03 -0.15
CA LEU A 20 4.43 6.37 -0.06
C LEU A 20 4.79 6.89 -1.45
N ARG A 21 5.43 6.06 -2.29
CA ARG A 21 5.74 6.44 -3.68
C ARG A 21 4.48 6.73 -4.50
N ASP A 22 3.44 5.91 -4.37
CA ASP A 22 2.17 6.15 -5.06
C ASP A 22 1.51 7.47 -4.63
N LEU A 23 1.64 7.83 -3.35
CA LEU A 23 1.18 9.11 -2.85
C LEU A 23 2.04 10.27 -3.36
N GLU A 24 3.37 10.15 -3.33
CA GLU A 24 4.32 11.16 -3.83
C GLU A 24 4.06 11.46 -5.31
N GLU A 25 3.90 10.42 -6.13
CA GLU A 25 3.55 10.57 -7.55
C GLU A 25 2.20 11.30 -7.73
N ALA A 26 1.17 10.93 -6.95
CA ALA A 26 -0.11 11.62 -7.00
C ALA A 26 -0.01 13.07 -6.51
N TRP A 27 0.84 13.34 -5.52
CA TRP A 27 1.07 14.67 -4.97
C TRP A 27 1.72 15.61 -6.00
N ASP A 28 2.75 15.11 -6.69
CA ASP A 28 3.47 15.86 -7.73
C ASP A 28 2.54 16.21 -8.90
N GLN A 29 1.61 15.33 -9.24
CA GLN A 29 0.61 15.55 -10.29
C GLN A 29 -0.55 16.49 -9.86
N THR A 30 -0.69 16.81 -8.57
CA THR A 30 -1.81 17.61 -8.06
C THR A 30 -1.40 19.07 -7.92
N GLU A 31 -1.89 19.95 -8.78
CA GLU A 31 -1.64 21.40 -8.68
C GLU A 31 -2.60 22.13 -7.73
N ASP A 32 -3.79 21.56 -7.49
CA ASP A 32 -4.83 22.15 -6.64
C ASP A 32 -4.38 22.20 -5.16
N ALA A 33 -4.19 23.43 -4.67
CA ALA A 33 -3.83 23.69 -3.28
C ALA A 33 -4.89 23.19 -2.28
N SER A 34 -6.18 23.23 -2.65
CA SER A 34 -7.25 22.73 -1.79
C SER A 34 -7.19 21.21 -1.66
N ALA A 35 -6.84 20.51 -2.73
CA ALA A 35 -6.63 19.06 -2.73
C ALA A 35 -5.44 18.64 -1.86
N ARG A 36 -4.31 19.34 -1.99
CA ARG A 36 -3.15 19.13 -1.12
C ARG A 36 -3.51 19.40 0.35
N ALA A 37 -4.24 20.48 0.63
CA ALA A 37 -4.68 20.81 1.98
C ALA A 37 -5.58 19.72 2.61
N ARG A 38 -6.44 19.04 1.83
CA ARG A 38 -7.24 17.90 2.31
C ARG A 38 -6.39 16.70 2.69
N ALA A 39 -5.28 16.46 2.01
CA ALA A 39 -4.40 15.32 2.26
C ALA A 39 -3.47 15.53 3.48
N VAL A 40 -3.08 16.76 3.81
CA VAL A 40 -2.13 17.07 4.90
C VAL A 40 -2.54 16.50 6.27
N PRO A 41 -3.81 16.62 6.75
CA PRO A 41 -4.21 16.03 8.01
C PRO A 41 -4.08 14.50 8.06
N LEU A 42 -4.22 13.82 6.92
CA LEU A 42 -4.06 12.36 6.81
C LEU A 42 -2.57 12.00 6.86
N LEU A 43 -1.70 12.82 6.28
CA LEU A 43 -0.25 12.65 6.36
C LEU A 43 0.29 12.83 7.78
N ASP A 44 -0.18 13.83 8.52
CA ASP A 44 0.19 14.00 9.94
C ASP A 44 -0.16 12.75 10.76
N ARG A 45 -1.35 12.16 10.51
CA ARG A 45 -1.75 10.90 11.15
C ARG A 45 -0.88 9.72 10.72
N ALA A 46 -0.51 9.63 9.44
CA ALA A 46 0.41 8.60 8.96
C ALA A 46 1.78 8.71 9.66
N VAL A 47 2.33 9.91 9.81
CA VAL A 47 3.60 10.14 10.51
C VAL A 47 3.50 9.73 11.98
N ARG A 48 2.42 10.09 12.68
CA ARG A 48 2.19 9.66 14.07
C ARG A 48 2.11 8.13 14.19
N ALA A 49 1.35 7.48 13.31
CA ALA A 49 1.22 6.02 13.28
C ALA A 49 2.58 5.35 13.00
N PHE A 50 3.41 5.94 12.14
CA PHE A 50 4.75 5.44 11.83
C PHE A 50 5.65 5.44 13.07
N PHE A 51 5.66 6.54 13.83
CA PHE A 51 6.41 6.61 15.09
C PHE A 51 5.81 5.73 16.20
N ALA A 52 4.52 5.39 16.12
CA ALA A 52 3.88 4.38 16.96
C ALA A 52 4.14 2.93 16.51
N LEU A 53 4.88 2.74 15.40
CA LEU A 53 5.14 1.44 14.77
C LEU A 53 3.87 0.70 14.29
N ASP A 54 2.78 1.42 14.07
CA ASP A 54 1.51 0.88 13.58
C ASP A 54 1.49 0.89 12.04
N VAL A 55 2.12 -0.13 11.46
CA VAL A 55 2.27 -0.28 10.00
C VAL A 55 0.92 -0.35 9.29
N ALA A 56 -0.08 -1.01 9.87
CA ALA A 56 -1.40 -1.14 9.27
C ALA A 56 -2.07 0.23 9.15
N GLN A 57 -2.00 1.02 10.21
CA GLN A 57 -2.62 2.33 10.25
C GLN A 57 -1.88 3.34 9.35
N VAL A 58 -0.55 3.24 9.22
CA VAL A 58 0.21 4.03 8.22
C VAL A 58 -0.29 3.71 6.81
N ALA A 59 -0.42 2.43 6.47
CA ALA A 59 -0.85 2.00 5.14
C ALA A 59 -2.23 2.57 4.78
N GLU A 60 -3.18 2.52 5.73
CA GLU A 60 -4.52 3.10 5.54
C GLU A 60 -4.46 4.61 5.32
N TYR A 61 -3.69 5.35 6.13
CA TYR A 61 -3.62 6.80 6.01
C TYR A 61 -2.94 7.27 4.72
N LEU A 62 -1.94 6.54 4.22
CA LEU A 62 -1.31 6.85 2.94
C LEU A 62 -2.29 6.71 1.77
N ASP A 63 -3.08 5.63 1.74
CA ASP A 63 -4.09 5.44 0.69
C ASP A 63 -5.20 6.50 0.77
N ARG A 64 -5.67 6.80 1.99
CA ARG A 64 -6.66 7.86 2.20
C ARG A 64 -6.14 9.22 1.75
N ALA A 65 -4.88 9.55 2.05
CA ALA A 65 -4.26 10.79 1.61
C ALA A 65 -4.20 10.85 0.07
N ARG A 66 -3.81 9.75 -0.58
CA ARG A 66 -3.76 9.63 -2.04
C ARG A 66 -5.13 9.85 -2.69
N HIS A 67 -6.21 9.34 -2.09
CA HIS A 67 -7.58 9.60 -2.56
C HIS A 67 -8.03 11.04 -2.34
N ALA A 68 -7.69 11.64 -1.20
CA ALA A 68 -8.06 13.02 -0.87
C ALA A 68 -7.48 14.06 -1.85
N LEU A 69 -6.33 13.73 -2.47
CA LEU A 69 -5.75 14.53 -3.56
C LEU A 69 -6.63 14.55 -4.82
N ARG A 70 -7.40 13.49 -5.07
CA ARG A 70 -8.22 13.34 -6.28
C ARG A 70 -9.64 13.82 -6.12
N SER A 71 -10.23 13.65 -4.93
CA SER A 71 -11.61 14.02 -4.65
C SER A 71 -11.81 14.40 -3.19
N SER A 72 -12.81 15.24 -2.92
CA SER A 72 -13.35 15.45 -1.57
C SER A 72 -14.25 14.31 -1.10
N ASP A 73 -14.77 13.52 -2.04
CA ASP A 73 -15.66 12.40 -1.74
C ASP A 73 -14.87 11.16 -1.32
N PRO A 74 -15.45 10.32 -0.45
CA PRO A 74 -14.83 9.06 -0.10
C PRO A 74 -14.72 8.16 -1.35
N PRO A 75 -13.59 7.45 -1.54
CA PRO A 75 -13.46 6.48 -2.63
C PRO A 75 -14.51 5.38 -2.49
N ALA A 76 -14.93 4.79 -3.61
CA ALA A 76 -15.90 3.70 -3.62
C ALA A 76 -15.47 2.52 -2.72
N ALA A 77 -16.43 1.77 -2.18
CA ALA A 77 -16.15 0.66 -1.25
C ALA A 77 -15.21 -0.40 -1.87
N SER A 78 -15.40 -0.74 -3.14
CA SER A 78 -14.52 -1.67 -3.87
C SER A 78 -13.08 -1.17 -3.99
N VAL A 79 -12.89 0.15 -4.15
CA VAL A 79 -11.56 0.76 -4.18
C VAL A 79 -10.90 0.67 -2.82
N ARG A 80 -11.62 1.02 -1.74
CA ARG A 80 -11.09 0.90 -0.36
C ARG A 80 -10.77 -0.54 0.03
N TRP A 81 -11.59 -1.50 -0.39
CA TRP A 81 -11.33 -2.91 -0.20
C TRP A 81 -10.09 -3.37 -0.99
N SER A 82 -9.96 -2.96 -2.25
CA SER A 82 -8.78 -3.29 -3.06
C SER A 82 -7.50 -2.71 -2.45
N ASP A 83 -7.57 -1.47 -2.00
CA ASP A 83 -6.47 -0.75 -1.35
C ASP A 83 -6.06 -1.38 -0.03
N SER A 84 -6.97 -2.07 0.69
CA SER A 84 -6.57 -2.75 1.91
C SER A 84 -5.72 -4.00 1.66
N LEU A 85 -5.62 -4.50 0.44
CA LEU A 85 -4.88 -5.71 0.11
C LEU A 85 -3.38 -5.46 -0.08
N GLY A 86 -2.59 -6.45 0.35
CA GLY A 86 -1.17 -6.59 0.03
C GLY A 86 -0.91 -7.86 -0.76
N PHE A 87 0.11 -7.82 -1.61
CA PHE A 87 0.52 -8.94 -2.46
C PHE A 87 1.97 -9.29 -2.15
N ARG A 88 2.24 -10.57 -1.87
CA ARG A 88 3.59 -11.06 -1.59
C ARG A 88 3.86 -12.36 -2.31
N LEU A 89 5.05 -12.49 -2.88
CA LEU A 89 5.55 -13.79 -3.32
C LEU A 89 5.93 -14.61 -2.08
N ARG A 90 5.61 -15.90 -2.08
CA ARG A 90 6.01 -16.82 -1.00
C ARG A 90 7.51 -17.10 -0.96
N CYS A 91 8.23 -16.77 -2.03
CA CYS A 91 9.67 -16.91 -2.15
C CYS A 91 10.33 -15.60 -2.62
N ARG A 92 11.62 -15.42 -2.30
CA ARG A 92 12.41 -14.25 -2.74
C ARG A 92 13.04 -14.44 -4.12
N PHE A 93 13.29 -15.69 -4.48
CA PHE A 93 13.87 -16.07 -5.76
C PHE A 93 12.89 -16.97 -6.47
N VAL A 94 12.67 -16.66 -7.74
CA VAL A 94 11.86 -17.44 -8.66
C VAL A 94 12.81 -18.05 -9.67
N GLU A 95 12.59 -19.31 -10.01
CA GLU A 95 13.33 -19.97 -11.09
C GLU A 95 13.03 -19.32 -12.44
N VAL A 96 14.06 -19.10 -13.25
CA VAL A 96 13.89 -18.58 -14.61
C VAL A 96 13.09 -19.60 -15.43
N GLY A 97 11.98 -19.17 -16.02
CA GLY A 97 11.09 -20.05 -16.79
C GLY A 97 9.97 -20.71 -16.00
N ALA A 98 9.83 -20.41 -14.69
CA ALA A 98 8.70 -20.86 -13.89
C ALA A 98 7.36 -20.46 -14.53
N GLN A 99 6.47 -21.43 -14.71
CA GLN A 99 5.14 -21.22 -15.31
C GLN A 99 4.09 -20.77 -14.30
N GLN A 100 4.40 -20.87 -13.00
CA GLN A 100 3.49 -20.56 -11.90
C GLN A 100 4.24 -19.84 -10.78
N LEU A 101 3.51 -18.98 -10.08
CA LEU A 101 4.01 -18.20 -8.96
C LEU A 101 3.03 -18.24 -7.81
N ASP A 102 3.55 -18.60 -6.64
CA ASP A 102 2.77 -18.59 -5.42
C ASP A 102 2.75 -17.19 -4.81
N ILE A 103 1.59 -16.55 -4.92
CA ILE A 103 1.33 -15.22 -4.41
C ILE A 103 0.34 -15.32 -3.25
N GLN A 104 0.71 -14.75 -2.12
CA GLN A 104 -0.17 -14.52 -0.99
C GLN A 104 -0.84 -13.16 -1.14
N VAL A 105 -2.17 -13.15 -1.05
CA VAL A 105 -2.99 -11.95 -0.99
C VAL A 105 -3.66 -11.91 0.36
N GLN A 106 -3.47 -10.82 1.10
CA GLN A 106 -4.06 -10.65 2.42
C GLN A 106 -4.30 -9.17 2.74
N PRO A 107 -5.26 -8.85 3.62
CA PRO A 107 -5.41 -7.48 4.12
C PRO A 107 -4.16 -7.01 4.86
N LEU A 108 -3.71 -5.79 4.57
CA LEU A 108 -2.67 -5.05 5.30
C LEU A 108 -3.28 -4.25 6.46
N TYR A 109 -4.54 -3.83 6.32
CA TYR A 109 -5.35 -3.21 7.35
C TYR A 109 -6.81 -3.63 7.19
N GLN A 110 -7.60 -3.47 8.26
CA GLN A 110 -9.02 -3.82 8.24
C GLN A 110 -9.83 -2.72 7.56
N THR A 111 -10.91 -3.12 6.87
CA THR A 111 -11.87 -2.17 6.30
C THR A 111 -13.27 -2.73 6.42
N ASP A 112 -14.24 -1.86 6.69
CA ASP A 112 -15.67 -2.20 6.71
C ASP A 112 -16.27 -2.31 5.29
N SER A 113 -15.43 -2.22 4.26
CA SER A 113 -15.86 -2.25 2.87
C SER A 113 -16.11 -3.69 2.41
N GLU A 114 -17.27 -3.94 1.80
CA GLU A 114 -17.63 -5.27 1.31
C GLU A 114 -16.68 -5.75 0.19
N ARG A 115 -16.33 -7.03 0.26
CA ARG A 115 -15.58 -7.71 -0.81
C ARG A 115 -16.46 -7.83 -2.06
N PRO A 116 -16.00 -7.39 -3.24
CA PRO A 116 -16.72 -7.59 -4.50
C PRO A 116 -16.90 -9.09 -4.80
N GLN A 117 -18.10 -9.49 -5.26
CA GLN A 117 -18.44 -10.89 -5.54
C GLN A 117 -17.58 -11.51 -6.66
N GLN A 118 -17.11 -10.70 -7.61
CA GLN A 118 -16.32 -11.14 -8.77
C GLN A 118 -15.02 -10.33 -8.89
N ALA A 119 -14.19 -10.35 -7.84
CA ALA A 119 -12.89 -9.67 -7.87
C ALA A 119 -11.86 -10.48 -8.68
N SER A 120 -11.24 -9.83 -9.68
CA SER A 120 -10.08 -10.36 -10.42
C SER A 120 -8.87 -9.44 -10.23
N VAL A 121 -7.68 -10.02 -10.08
CA VAL A 121 -6.43 -9.26 -9.96
C VAL A 121 -5.55 -9.52 -11.18
N ARG A 122 -4.99 -8.46 -11.76
CA ARG A 122 -3.92 -8.54 -12.74
C ARG A 122 -2.61 -8.12 -12.09
N ILE A 123 -1.63 -9.01 -12.10
CA ILE A 123 -0.30 -8.78 -11.53
C ILE A 123 0.69 -8.70 -12.67
N THR A 124 1.53 -7.66 -12.67
CA THR A 124 2.62 -7.49 -13.63
C THR A 124 3.94 -7.64 -12.89
N LEU A 125 4.85 -8.47 -13.43
CA LEU A 125 6.18 -8.68 -12.87
C LEU A 125 7.19 -7.91 -13.73
N GLY A 126 7.77 -6.86 -13.17
CA GLY A 126 8.70 -5.98 -13.85
C GLY A 126 8.91 -4.69 -13.05
N GLY A 127 9.88 -3.86 -13.46
CA GLY A 127 9.93 -2.47 -13.00
C GLY A 127 8.72 -1.70 -13.55
N ARG A 128 8.26 -0.65 -12.84
CA ARG A 128 7.38 0.36 -13.44
C ARG A 128 8.04 0.85 -14.75
N PRO A 129 7.27 1.04 -15.84
CA PRO A 129 7.82 1.64 -17.06
C PRO A 129 8.41 3.03 -16.79
#